data_AF-A0A8T7GQK7-F1
#
_entry.id   AF-A0A8T7GQK7-F1
#
_cell.length_a   1.000
_cell.length_b   1.000
_cell.length_c   1.000
_cell.angle_alpha   90.00
_cell.angle_beta   90.00
_cell.angle_gamma   90.00
#
_symmetry.space_group_name_H-M   'P 1'
#
loop_
_entity.id
_entity.type
_entity.pdbx_description
1 polymer ?
#
loop_
_entity_poly.entity_id
_entity_poly.type
_entity_poly.pdbx_seq_one_letter_code
_entity_poly.pdbx_strand_id
1 'polypeptide(L)'
;MTTEEKDIEELIEKKAKELASKVEEYKRVDKNTPHGIYVYDRERDVWRLLRRDGEPFNPGELGDGAYVMYFDNTRCPACRKYDLHWYPFIETTGKSLEGYHFVIVLCEWFARNCKSPAAAATFKKFNVHASPTTILAYVKDGKKVYEEKYEGYLTLEELLKVVPGFAERGEKAARGEKVEPPIKRGGGEDELIKLLLKLLKGA
;
A
#
# COMPACT_ATOMS: atom_id res chain seq x y z
N MET A 1 -40.09 19.74 -9.41
CA MET A 1 -39.30 19.73 -8.18
C MET A 1 -40.06 20.46 -7.10
N THR A 2 -40.32 19.78 -5.99
CA THR A 2 -40.97 20.38 -4.81
C THR A 2 -39.96 21.23 -4.02
N THR A 3 -40.46 22.10 -3.14
CA THR A 3 -39.61 22.92 -2.25
C THR A 3 -38.74 22.04 -1.36
N GLU A 4 -39.27 20.89 -0.90
CA GLU A 4 -38.53 19.91 -0.10
C GLU A 4 -37.37 19.25 -0.86
N GLU A 5 -37.52 18.97 -2.16
CA GLU A 5 -36.44 18.41 -2.98
C GLU A 5 -35.28 19.39 -3.15
N LYS A 6 -35.57 20.69 -3.30
CA LYS A 6 -34.53 21.73 -3.36
C LYS A 6 -33.77 21.90 -2.04
N ASP A 7 -34.49 21.87 -0.92
CA ASP A 7 -33.88 22.01 0.41
C ASP A 7 -32.93 20.83 0.73
N ILE A 8 -33.29 19.62 0.30
CA ILE A 8 -32.45 18.42 0.45
C ILE A 8 -31.18 18.54 -0.42
N GLU A 9 -31.32 18.99 -1.67
CA GLU A 9 -30.19 19.15 -2.60
C GLU A 9 -29.18 20.19 -2.08
N GLU A 10 -29.66 21.34 -1.60
CA GLU A 10 -28.81 22.36 -0.96
C GLU A 10 -28.10 21.83 0.29
N LEU A 11 -28.77 20.99 1.09
CA LEU A 11 -28.16 20.37 2.27
C LEU A 11 -27.04 19.40 1.88
N ILE A 12 -27.26 18.59 0.85
CA ILE A 12 -26.29 17.64 0.30
C ILE A 12 -25.08 18.40 -0.25
N GLU A 13 -25.29 19.44 -1.05
CA GLU A 13 -24.20 20.26 -1.59
C GLU A 13 -23.39 20.92 -0.48
N LYS A 14 -24.05 21.49 0.52
CA LYS A 14 -23.38 22.10 1.67
C LYS A 14 -22.53 21.08 2.44
N LYS A 15 -23.08 19.88 2.68
CA LYS A 15 -22.34 18.80 3.35
C LYS A 15 -21.20 18.26 2.51
N ALA A 16 -21.40 18.10 1.20
CA ALA A 16 -20.35 17.70 0.27
C ALA A 16 -19.21 18.73 0.24
N LYS A 17 -19.52 20.02 0.25
CA LYS A 17 -18.53 21.12 0.29
C LYS A 17 -17.78 21.17 1.62
N GLU A 18 -18.48 20.99 2.74
CA GLU A 18 -17.86 20.85 4.08
C GLU A 18 -16.95 19.62 4.19
N LEU A 19 -17.33 18.50 3.57
CA LEU A 19 -16.48 17.30 3.51
C LEU A 19 -15.28 17.53 2.61
N ALA A 20 -15.47 18.09 1.41
CA ALA A 20 -14.41 18.37 0.46
C ALA A 20 -13.36 19.32 1.04
N SER A 21 -13.76 20.33 1.83
CA SER A 21 -12.84 21.25 2.50
C SER A 21 -12.02 20.61 3.62
N LYS A 22 -12.36 19.38 4.04
CA LYS A 22 -11.64 18.62 5.08
C LYS A 22 -10.76 17.50 4.50
N VAL A 23 -10.78 17.30 3.19
CA VAL A 23 -9.91 16.31 2.54
C VAL A 23 -8.51 16.90 2.49
N GLU A 24 -7.61 16.38 3.31
CA GLU A 24 -6.19 16.74 3.23
C GLU A 24 -5.55 16.00 2.05
N GLU A 25 -5.00 16.76 1.10
CA GLU A 25 -4.35 16.24 -0.10
C GLU A 25 -2.86 16.62 -0.12
N TYR A 26 -2.02 15.71 -0.58
CA TYR A 26 -0.58 15.84 -0.57
C TYR A 26 0.00 15.38 -1.90
N LYS A 27 0.94 16.12 -2.49
CA LYS A 27 1.67 15.61 -3.67
C LYS A 27 2.54 14.41 -3.31
N ARG A 28 3.14 14.42 -2.12
CA ARG A 28 3.90 13.30 -1.56
C ARG A 28 3.65 13.21 -0.05
N VAL A 29 3.58 11.98 0.45
CA VAL A 29 3.48 11.65 1.87
C VAL A 29 4.90 11.49 2.42
N ASP A 30 5.39 12.47 3.17
CA ASP A 30 6.77 12.50 3.67
C ASP A 30 6.84 12.47 5.20
N LYS A 31 8.02 12.75 5.77
CA LYS A 31 8.21 12.77 7.23
C LYS A 31 7.42 13.88 7.97
N ASN A 32 6.92 14.88 7.26
CA ASN A 32 6.23 16.04 7.83
C ASN A 32 4.70 15.95 7.68
N THR A 33 4.20 15.06 6.83
CA THR A 33 2.75 14.81 6.74
C THR A 33 2.25 14.15 8.04
N PRO A 34 0.99 14.36 8.43
CA PRO A 34 0.41 13.69 9.59
C PRO A 34 0.53 12.17 9.51
N HIS A 35 0.48 11.47 10.64
CA HIS A 35 0.36 10.02 10.58
C HIS A 35 -1.05 9.66 10.12
N GLY A 36 -1.18 8.61 9.32
CA GLY A 36 -2.47 8.20 8.78
C GLY A 36 -2.36 7.15 7.68
N ILE A 37 -3.52 6.83 7.13
CA ILE A 37 -3.66 5.99 5.94
C ILE A 37 -3.98 6.92 4.78
N TYR A 38 -3.21 6.80 3.70
CA TYR A 38 -3.32 7.63 2.51
C TYR A 38 -3.64 6.76 1.31
N VAL A 39 -4.51 7.24 0.43
CA VAL A 39 -4.85 6.57 -0.83
C VAL A 39 -4.47 7.51 -1.98
N TYR A 40 -3.85 6.96 -3.01
CA TYR A 40 -3.50 7.73 -4.19
C TYR A 40 -4.73 7.94 -5.08
N ASP A 41 -5.06 9.21 -5.33
CA ASP A 41 -6.04 9.66 -6.29
C ASP A 41 -5.34 9.94 -7.62
N ARG A 42 -5.61 9.08 -8.60
CA ARG A 42 -4.89 9.04 -9.89
C ARG A 42 -5.36 10.13 -10.84
N GLU A 43 -6.63 10.53 -10.73
CA GLU A 43 -7.21 11.58 -11.57
C GLU A 43 -6.62 12.94 -11.20
N ARG A 44 -6.41 13.16 -9.90
CA ARG A 44 -5.85 14.40 -9.34
C ARG A 44 -4.34 14.37 -9.15
N ASP A 45 -3.74 13.19 -9.27
CA ASP A 45 -2.31 12.96 -9.00
C ASP A 45 -1.92 13.43 -7.60
N VAL A 46 -2.65 13.00 -6.57
CA VAL A 46 -2.40 13.37 -5.17
C VAL A 46 -2.66 12.20 -4.23
N TRP A 47 -2.01 12.22 -3.08
CA TRP A 47 -2.30 11.35 -1.95
C TRP A 47 -3.35 12.02 -1.07
N ARG A 48 -4.48 11.34 -0.88
CA ARG A 48 -5.58 11.82 -0.04
C ARG A 48 -5.50 11.11 1.30
N LEU A 49 -5.54 11.88 2.39
CA LEU A 49 -5.66 11.31 3.72
C LEU A 49 -7.03 10.63 3.85
N LEU A 50 -7.03 9.30 3.96
CA LEU A 50 -8.25 8.52 4.10
C LEU A 50 -8.78 8.59 5.53
N ARG A 51 -7.93 8.27 6.52
CA ARG A 51 -8.26 8.39 7.95
C ARG A 51 -7.03 8.35 8.84
N ARG A 52 -7.18 8.97 10.02
CA ARG A 52 -6.22 8.95 11.12
C ARG A 52 -6.70 8.09 12.29
N ASP A 53 -8.00 8.08 12.54
CA ASP A 53 -8.64 7.38 13.65
C ASP A 53 -9.61 6.30 13.13
N GLY A 54 -10.09 5.46 14.05
CA GLY A 54 -11.01 4.37 13.77
C GLY A 54 -10.31 3.08 13.35
N GLU A 55 -10.95 2.33 12.45
CA GLU A 55 -10.57 0.97 12.08
C GLU A 55 -9.30 0.90 11.21
N PRO A 56 -8.51 -0.19 11.31
CA PRO A 56 -7.39 -0.43 10.43
C PRO A 56 -7.82 -0.49 8.97
N PHE A 57 -6.87 -0.30 8.05
CA PHE A 57 -7.12 -0.49 6.63
C PHE A 57 -7.45 -1.96 6.31
N ASN A 58 -8.51 -2.16 5.52
CA ASN A 58 -8.93 -3.46 5.00
C ASN A 58 -8.85 -3.43 3.47
N PRO A 59 -7.97 -4.23 2.83
CA PRO A 59 -8.07 -4.48 1.40
C PRO A 59 -9.48 -4.98 1.08
N GLY A 60 -10.17 -4.30 0.17
CA GLY A 60 -11.57 -4.51 -0.18
C GLY A 60 -12.48 -3.34 0.17
N GLU A 61 -12.07 -2.46 1.09
CA GLU A 61 -12.87 -1.27 1.43
C GLU A 61 -12.93 -0.22 0.29
N LEU A 62 -12.00 -0.31 -0.67
CA LEU A 62 -11.98 0.50 -1.88
C LEU A 62 -12.50 -0.28 -3.11
N GLY A 63 -13.06 -1.47 -2.90
CA GLY A 63 -13.51 -2.38 -3.95
C GLY A 63 -12.52 -3.51 -4.27
N ASP A 64 -12.83 -4.29 -5.29
CA ASP A 64 -11.97 -5.37 -5.77
C ASP A 64 -10.72 -4.83 -6.49
N GLY A 65 -9.74 -5.72 -6.68
CA GLY A 65 -8.51 -5.43 -7.41
C GLY A 65 -7.24 -5.59 -6.58
N ALA A 66 -6.15 -5.04 -7.09
CA ALA A 66 -4.82 -5.15 -6.51
C ALA A 66 -4.53 -3.97 -5.57
N TYR A 67 -4.19 -4.24 -4.33
CA TYR A 67 -3.78 -3.25 -3.35
C TYR A 67 -2.26 -3.28 -3.20
N VAL A 68 -1.60 -2.13 -3.36
CA VAL A 68 -0.16 -1.97 -3.16
C VAL A 68 0.06 -1.03 -1.98
N MET A 69 0.37 -1.62 -0.83
CA MET A 69 0.46 -0.94 0.45
C MET A 69 1.92 -0.71 0.84
N TYR A 70 2.32 0.54 0.99
CA TYR A 70 3.63 0.94 1.50
C TYR A 70 3.52 1.32 2.99
N PHE A 71 4.14 0.53 3.86
CA PHE A 71 4.29 0.79 5.28
C PHE A 71 5.55 1.61 5.55
N ASP A 72 5.33 2.89 5.89
CA ASP A 72 6.35 3.90 6.06
C ASP A 72 6.44 4.38 7.52
N ASN A 73 7.64 4.79 7.92
CA ASN A 73 7.90 5.44 9.20
C ASN A 73 8.67 6.75 9.00
N THR A 74 8.22 7.84 9.63
CA THR A 74 8.85 9.17 9.47
C THR A 74 10.31 9.21 9.95
N ARG A 75 10.67 8.39 10.95
CA ARG A 75 12.05 8.29 11.49
C ARG A 75 12.91 7.21 10.81
N CYS A 76 12.43 6.55 9.75
CA CYS A 76 13.12 5.45 9.09
C CYS A 76 13.98 5.94 7.90
N PRO A 77 15.33 5.88 7.97
CA PRO A 77 16.19 6.32 6.87
C PRO A 77 16.05 5.44 5.62
N ALA A 78 15.86 4.13 5.78
CA ALA A 78 15.62 3.23 4.65
C ALA A 78 14.33 3.55 3.90
N CYS A 79 13.31 4.06 4.60
CA CYS A 79 12.06 4.49 4.01
C CYS A 79 12.26 5.76 3.18
N ARG A 80 13.06 6.72 3.68
CA ARG A 80 13.44 7.90 2.87
C ARG A 80 14.21 7.53 1.61
N LYS A 81 15.03 6.47 1.64
CA LYS A 81 15.65 5.93 0.43
C LYS A 81 14.61 5.30 -0.49
N TYR A 82 13.63 4.60 0.06
CA TYR A 82 12.57 3.97 -0.72
C TYR A 82 11.69 5.00 -1.44
N ASP A 83 11.43 6.16 -0.83
CA ASP A 83 10.69 7.26 -1.46
C ASP A 83 11.30 7.67 -2.82
N LEU A 84 12.62 7.56 -2.97
CA LEU A 84 13.34 7.84 -4.24
C LEU A 84 13.03 6.83 -5.35
N HIS A 85 12.40 5.70 -5.02
CA HIS A 85 11.97 4.67 -5.97
C HIS A 85 10.44 4.60 -6.06
N TRP A 86 9.77 4.68 -4.92
CA TRP A 86 8.31 4.64 -4.81
C TRP A 86 7.64 5.76 -5.60
N TYR A 87 8.02 7.02 -5.37
CA TYR A 87 7.36 8.14 -6.05
C TYR A 87 7.59 8.12 -7.57
N PRO A 88 8.82 7.94 -8.08
CA PRO A 88 9.02 7.78 -9.53
C PRO A 88 8.23 6.61 -10.11
N PHE A 89 8.13 5.48 -9.41
CA PHE A 89 7.30 4.37 -9.85
C PHE A 89 5.82 4.77 -9.97
N ILE A 90 5.25 5.41 -8.95
CA ILE A 90 3.85 5.88 -8.96
C ILE A 90 3.62 6.87 -10.10
N GLU A 91 4.47 7.88 -10.22
CA GLU A 91 4.36 8.98 -11.18
C GLU A 91 4.51 8.53 -12.65
N THR A 92 5.22 7.43 -12.91
CA THR A 92 5.49 6.92 -14.27
C THR A 92 4.64 5.71 -14.66
N THR A 93 4.51 4.72 -13.78
CA THR A 93 3.87 3.43 -14.07
C THR A 93 2.66 3.21 -13.17
N GLY A 94 2.80 3.48 -11.87
CA GLY A 94 1.74 3.25 -10.90
C GLY A 94 0.48 4.04 -11.19
N LYS A 95 0.50 5.17 -11.90
CA LYS A 95 -0.71 5.90 -12.30
C LYS A 95 -1.49 5.28 -13.47
N SER A 96 -0.88 4.42 -14.29
CA SER A 96 -1.52 3.82 -15.47
C SER A 96 -2.05 2.40 -15.27
N LEU A 97 -1.73 1.75 -14.15
CA LEU A 97 -2.18 0.39 -13.81
C LEU A 97 -3.65 0.31 -13.39
N GLU A 98 -4.61 0.19 -14.30
CA GLU A 98 -6.03 0.05 -13.96
C GLU A 98 -6.31 -1.12 -13.00
N GLY A 99 -7.27 -0.94 -12.08
CA GLY A 99 -7.61 -1.94 -11.06
C GLY A 99 -6.59 -2.05 -9.90
N TYR A 100 -5.68 -1.08 -9.77
CA TYR A 100 -4.74 -0.99 -8.65
C TYR A 100 -5.07 0.17 -7.70
N HIS A 101 -5.03 -0.12 -6.40
CA HIS A 101 -5.19 0.80 -5.29
C HIS A 101 -3.84 0.99 -4.59
N PHE A 102 -3.28 2.19 -4.63
CA PHE A 102 -2.01 2.50 -3.96
C PHE A 102 -2.28 3.17 -2.62
N VAL A 103 -1.67 2.63 -1.57
CA VAL A 103 -1.92 3.03 -0.19
C VAL A 103 -0.60 3.25 0.53
N ILE A 104 -0.49 4.34 1.29
CA ILE A 104 0.60 4.56 2.23
C ILE A 104 0.04 4.51 3.64
N VAL A 105 0.67 3.71 4.50
CA VAL A 105 0.39 3.65 5.93
C VAL A 105 1.58 4.28 6.64
N LEU A 106 1.39 5.48 7.17
CA LEU A 106 2.46 6.27 7.78
C LEU A 106 2.32 6.34 9.29
N CYS A 107 3.38 5.95 9.99
CA CYS A 107 3.57 6.17 11.43
C CYS A 107 4.92 6.85 11.71
N GLU A 108 5.24 7.15 12.97
CA GLU A 108 6.56 7.71 13.31
C GLU A 108 7.61 6.61 13.49
N TRP A 109 7.27 5.57 14.27
CA TRP A 109 8.10 4.38 14.46
C TRP A 109 7.23 3.16 14.78
N PHE A 110 6.69 2.54 13.72
CA PHE A 110 5.77 1.40 13.75
C PHE A 110 4.53 1.67 14.61
N ALA A 111 3.81 0.61 14.97
CA ALA A 111 2.61 0.70 15.82
C ALA A 111 2.89 1.15 17.27
N ARG A 112 4.15 1.16 17.73
CA ARG A 112 4.51 1.55 19.11
C ARG A 112 4.53 3.06 19.30
N ASN A 113 4.94 3.82 18.27
CA ASN A 113 4.93 5.27 18.31
C ASN A 113 4.23 5.81 17.06
N CYS A 114 2.90 5.93 17.14
CA CYS A 114 2.07 6.39 16.05
C CYS A 114 0.86 7.18 16.57
N LYS A 115 0.85 8.48 16.25
CA LYS A 115 -0.28 9.41 16.51
C LYS A 115 -1.56 9.14 15.69
N SER A 116 -1.58 8.09 14.87
CA SER A 116 -2.78 7.63 14.15
C SER A 116 -3.14 6.23 14.65
N PRO A 117 -4.22 6.08 15.44
CA PRO A 117 -4.73 4.78 15.87
C PRO A 117 -5.02 3.84 14.70
N ALA A 118 -5.62 4.35 13.61
CA ALA A 118 -5.94 3.54 12.44
C ALA A 118 -4.68 3.01 11.74
N ALA A 119 -3.66 3.87 11.53
CA ALA A 119 -2.40 3.43 10.95
C ALA A 119 -1.68 2.43 11.86
N ALA A 120 -1.63 2.69 13.18
CA ALA A 120 -1.04 1.79 14.16
C ALA A 120 -1.71 0.40 14.16
N ALA A 121 -3.04 0.36 14.12
CA ALA A 121 -3.81 -0.87 14.02
C ALA A 121 -3.55 -1.59 12.69
N THR A 122 -3.35 -0.84 11.60
CA THR A 122 -2.99 -1.41 10.30
C THR A 122 -1.62 -2.08 10.32
N PHE A 123 -0.60 -1.44 10.88
CA PHE A 123 0.72 -2.06 11.10
C PHE A 123 0.61 -3.38 11.89
N LYS A 124 -0.19 -3.41 12.96
CA LYS A 124 -0.41 -4.63 13.77
C LYS A 124 -1.10 -5.73 12.97
N LYS A 125 -2.19 -5.38 12.27
CA LYS A 125 -3.01 -6.32 11.49
C LYS A 125 -2.19 -7.04 10.41
N PHE A 126 -1.30 -6.31 9.75
CA PHE A 126 -0.44 -6.86 8.69
C PHE A 126 0.89 -7.43 9.22
N ASN A 127 1.06 -7.51 10.54
CA ASN A 127 2.25 -8.06 11.19
C ASN A 127 3.55 -7.44 10.62
N VAL A 128 3.57 -6.11 10.48
CA VAL A 128 4.72 -5.36 9.95
C VAL A 128 5.63 -4.93 11.10
N HIS A 129 6.81 -5.56 11.15
CA HIS A 129 7.86 -5.29 12.16
C HIS A 129 9.13 -4.66 11.58
N ALA A 130 9.21 -4.56 10.25
CA ALA A 130 10.30 -3.92 9.52
C ALA A 130 9.75 -2.86 8.56
N SER A 131 10.46 -1.74 8.40
CA SER A 131 10.10 -0.69 7.46
C SER A 131 11.32 -0.25 6.65
N PRO A 132 11.16 0.06 5.36
CA PRO A 132 9.90 0.01 4.63
C PRO A 132 9.45 -1.45 4.39
N THR A 133 8.15 -1.66 4.27
CA THR A 133 7.57 -2.93 3.83
C THR A 133 6.52 -2.62 2.77
N THR A 134 6.52 -3.39 1.68
CA THR A 134 5.47 -3.34 0.66
C THR A 134 4.67 -4.62 0.69
N ILE A 135 3.37 -4.49 0.91
CA ILE A 135 2.42 -5.60 0.88
C ILE A 135 1.54 -5.42 -0.34
N LEU A 136 1.44 -6.47 -1.15
CA LEU A 136 0.53 -6.53 -2.26
C LEU A 136 -0.59 -7.49 -1.88
N ALA A 137 -1.84 -7.07 -1.95
CA ALA A 137 -3.00 -7.90 -1.63
C ALA A 137 -3.98 -7.88 -2.81
N TYR A 138 -4.44 -9.04 -3.24
CA TYR A 138 -5.42 -9.16 -4.30
C TYR A 138 -6.79 -9.49 -3.70
N VAL A 139 -7.79 -8.68 -4.05
CA VAL A 139 -9.16 -8.79 -3.56
C VAL A 139 -10.07 -9.14 -4.72
N LYS A 140 -10.91 -10.16 -4.50
CA LYS A 140 -11.91 -10.64 -5.43
C LYS A 140 -13.17 -11.02 -4.67
N ASP A 141 -14.32 -10.57 -5.15
CA ASP A 141 -15.63 -10.76 -4.51
C ASP A 141 -15.63 -10.27 -3.04
N GLY A 142 -14.97 -9.13 -2.79
CA GLY A 142 -14.84 -8.51 -1.47
C GLY A 142 -13.93 -9.27 -0.50
N LYS A 143 -13.18 -10.29 -0.94
CA LYS A 143 -12.30 -11.09 -0.10
C LYS A 143 -10.85 -11.01 -0.56
N LYS A 144 -9.92 -10.91 0.39
CA LYS A 144 -8.48 -11.06 0.10
C LYS A 144 -8.20 -12.53 -0.25
N VAL A 145 -7.83 -12.79 -1.50
CA VAL A 145 -7.56 -14.16 -2.00
C VAL A 145 -6.07 -14.46 -2.17
N TYR A 146 -5.22 -13.43 -2.23
CA TYR A 146 -3.77 -13.60 -2.38
C TYR A 146 -3.00 -12.42 -1.78
N GLU A 147 -1.80 -12.67 -1.26
CA GLU A 147 -0.94 -11.65 -0.64
C GLU A 147 0.55 -11.96 -0.88
N GLU A 148 1.33 -10.93 -1.19
CA GLU A 148 2.79 -10.95 -1.21
C GLU A 148 3.33 -9.89 -0.26
N LYS A 149 4.38 -10.21 0.50
CA LYS A 149 5.03 -9.30 1.44
C LYS A 149 6.51 -9.17 1.12
N TYR A 150 6.97 -7.93 0.94
CA TYR A 150 8.36 -7.58 0.64
C TYR A 150 8.89 -6.65 1.73
N GLU A 151 9.81 -7.15 2.56
CA GLU A 151 10.49 -6.35 3.59
C GLU A 151 11.73 -5.66 3.02
N GLY A 152 12.01 -4.45 3.49
CA GLY A 152 13.05 -3.57 2.96
C GLY A 152 12.59 -2.77 1.74
N TYR A 153 13.43 -1.85 1.28
CA TYR A 153 13.05 -0.98 0.14
C TYR A 153 13.17 -1.76 -1.16
N LEU A 154 12.19 -1.61 -2.07
CA LEU A 154 12.32 -2.06 -3.45
C LEU A 154 12.93 -0.94 -4.28
N THR A 155 13.90 -1.27 -5.12
CA THR A 155 14.37 -0.34 -6.15
C THR A 155 13.28 -0.11 -7.19
N LEU A 156 13.44 0.93 -8.02
CA LEU A 156 12.50 1.19 -9.12
C LEU A 156 12.40 -0.02 -10.06
N GLU A 157 13.53 -0.66 -10.37
CA GLU A 157 13.56 -1.86 -11.22
C GLU A 157 12.77 -3.02 -10.60
N GLU A 158 12.91 -3.24 -9.29
CA GLU A 158 12.17 -4.28 -8.57
C GLU A 158 10.67 -3.97 -8.52
N LEU A 159 10.28 -2.70 -8.29
CA LEU A 159 8.89 -2.27 -8.35
C LEU A 159 8.26 -2.54 -9.72
N LEU A 160 8.98 -2.22 -10.81
CA LEU A 160 8.55 -2.48 -12.18
C LEU A 160 8.40 -3.98 -12.49
N LYS A 161 9.18 -4.84 -11.84
CA LYS A 161 9.05 -6.30 -11.96
C LYS A 161 7.90 -6.87 -11.12
N VAL A 162 7.73 -6.36 -9.90
CA VAL A 162 6.82 -6.93 -8.90
C VAL A 162 5.38 -6.50 -9.16
N VAL A 163 5.13 -5.19 -9.28
CA VAL A 163 3.78 -4.63 -9.15
C VAL A 163 2.90 -4.87 -10.39
N PRO A 164 3.32 -4.57 -11.63
CA PRO A 164 2.43 -4.65 -12.79
C PRO A 164 1.83 -6.05 -13.04
N GLY A 165 2.59 -7.11 -12.74
CA GLY A 165 2.13 -8.50 -12.88
C GLY A 165 1.37 -9.06 -11.67
N PHE A 166 1.17 -8.27 -10.61
CA PHE A 166 0.60 -8.80 -9.36
C PHE A 166 -0.88 -9.19 -9.48
N ALA A 167 -1.69 -8.40 -10.20
CA ALA A 167 -3.09 -8.73 -10.42
C ALA A 167 -3.27 -10.09 -11.12
N GLU A 168 -2.45 -10.38 -12.14
CA GLU A 168 -2.46 -11.68 -12.83
C GLU A 168 -2.10 -12.84 -11.88
N ARG A 169 -1.10 -12.62 -11.02
CA ARG A 169 -0.72 -13.57 -9.97
C ARG A 169 -1.87 -13.79 -8.98
N GLY A 170 -2.55 -12.73 -8.56
CA GLY A 170 -3.75 -12.81 -7.74
C GLY A 170 -4.89 -13.61 -8.37
N GLU A 171 -5.12 -13.42 -9.68
CA GLU A 171 -6.13 -14.17 -10.44
C GLU A 171 -5.77 -15.66 -10.58
N LYS A 172 -4.50 -15.98 -10.82
CA LYS A 172 -4.00 -17.36 -10.82
C LYS A 172 -4.22 -18.04 -9.46
N ALA A 173 -3.85 -17.35 -8.38
CA ALA A 173 -4.08 -17.86 -7.02
C ALA A 173 -5.57 -18.06 -6.72
N ALA A 174 -6.45 -17.15 -7.18
CA ALA A 174 -7.90 -17.29 -7.02
C ALA A 174 -8.47 -18.54 -7.73
N ARG A 175 -7.82 -19.01 -8.80
CA ARG A 175 -8.15 -20.27 -9.49
C ARG A 175 -7.50 -21.51 -8.86
N GLY A 176 -6.76 -21.35 -7.77
CA GLY A 176 -6.02 -22.44 -7.12
C GLY A 176 -4.72 -22.83 -7.83
N GLU A 177 -4.24 -22.02 -8.78
CA GLU A 177 -2.98 -22.28 -9.45
C GLU A 177 -1.79 -21.96 -8.53
N LYS A 178 -0.67 -22.68 -8.73
CA LYS A 178 0.58 -22.36 -8.03
C LYS A 178 1.12 -21.04 -8.56
N VAL A 179 1.43 -20.12 -7.65
CA VAL A 179 2.01 -18.81 -7.97
C VAL A 179 3.36 -18.67 -7.28
N GLU A 180 4.35 -18.18 -8.01
CA GLU A 180 5.67 -17.85 -7.46
C GLU A 180 5.91 -16.34 -7.59
N PRO A 181 6.24 -15.64 -6.49
CA PRO A 181 6.60 -14.23 -6.55
C PRO A 181 7.85 -14.00 -7.40
N PRO A 182 7.93 -12.89 -8.17
CA PRO A 182 9.03 -12.62 -9.09
C PRO A 182 10.37 -12.37 -8.37
N ILE A 183 10.33 -12.07 -7.07
CA ILE A 183 11.52 -11.89 -6.23
C ILE A 183 11.27 -12.60 -4.90
N LYS A 184 12.25 -13.38 -4.43
CA LYS A 184 12.29 -13.96 -3.08
C LYS A 184 13.36 -13.22 -2.27
N ARG A 185 12.97 -12.33 -1.36
CA ARG A 185 13.91 -11.76 -0.38
C ARG A 185 13.93 -12.63 0.87
N GLY A 186 15.13 -13.02 1.33
CA GLY A 186 15.33 -13.95 2.45
C GLY A 186 15.44 -15.43 2.06
N GLY A 187 16.03 -15.74 0.89
CA GLY A 187 16.23 -17.13 0.47
C GLY A 187 17.27 -17.35 -0.64
N GLY A 188 17.46 -16.41 -1.59
CA GLY A 188 18.38 -16.62 -2.72
C GLY A 188 19.86 -16.75 -2.34
N GLU A 189 20.40 -15.78 -1.59
CA GLU A 189 21.78 -15.84 -1.09
C GLU A 189 21.97 -16.96 -0.07
N ASP A 190 21.02 -17.15 0.85
CA ASP A 190 21.11 -18.23 1.84
C ASP A 190 20.98 -19.62 1.21
N GLU A 191 20.17 -19.80 0.16
CA GLU A 191 20.11 -21.05 -0.61
C GLU A 191 21.36 -21.25 -1.44
N LEU A 192 21.90 -20.21 -2.09
CA LEU A 192 23.18 -20.27 -2.79
C LEU A 192 24.32 -20.62 -1.83
N ILE A 193 24.37 -19.98 -0.67
CA ILE A 193 25.34 -20.26 0.40
C ILE A 193 25.15 -21.69 0.91
N LYS A 194 23.91 -22.16 1.14
CA LYS A 194 23.63 -23.55 1.54
C LYS A 194 24.03 -24.55 0.44
N LEU A 195 23.82 -24.22 -0.83
CA LEU A 195 24.20 -25.05 -1.97
C LEU A 195 25.72 -25.14 -2.08
N LEU A 196 26.42 -24.00 -1.97
CA LEU A 196 27.88 -23.91 -1.92
C LEU A 196 28.44 -24.69 -0.73
N LEU A 197 27.86 -24.54 0.47
CA LEU A 197 28.27 -25.28 1.65
C LEU A 197 28.04 -26.79 1.53
N LYS A 198 26.97 -27.22 0.84
CA LYS A 198 26.75 -28.65 0.53
C LYS A 198 27.79 -29.19 -0.45
N LEU A 199 28.13 -28.42 -1.48
CA LEU A 199 29.18 -28.80 -2.44
C LEU A 199 30.57 -28.86 -1.78
N LEU A 200 30.87 -27.94 -0.87
CA LEU A 200 32.14 -27.91 -0.13
C LEU A 200 32.25 -29.01 0.95
N LYS A 201 31.13 -29.54 1.45
CA LYS A 201 31.08 -30.65 2.43
C LYS A 201 30.96 -32.04 1.80
N GLY A 202 30.81 -32.10 0.48
CA GLY A 202 30.69 -33.33 -0.30
C GLY A 202 31.94 -33.69 -1.10
N ALA A 203 33.09 -33.11 -0.77
CA ALA A 203 34.41 -33.42 -1.32
C ALA A 203 35.33 -33.97 -0.22
#